data_AF-A0A6I5ZST3-F1
#
_entry.id   AF-A0A6I5ZST3-F1
#
_cell.length_a   1.000
_cell.length_b   1.000
_cell.length_c   1.000
_cell.angle_alpha   90.00
_cell.angle_beta   90.00
_cell.angle_gamma   90.00
#
_symmetry.space_group_name_H-M   'P 1'
#
loop_
_entity.id
_entity.type
_entity.pdbx_description
1 polymer ?
#
loop_
_entity_poly.entity_id
_entity_poly.type
_entity_poly.pdbx_seq_one_letter_code
_entity_poly.pdbx_strand_id
1 'polypeptide(L)'
;MNIYDEIYASGTITPSDPATRSPLHGGTRSADIRYEPGTSRSCYKCRWGTAHTTDPSKGHCQYMRTPTGGIWRRVIPDYFNMTCEHFEAGEVDFREHV
;
A
#
# COMPACT_ATOMS: atom_id res chain seq x y z
N MET A 1 0.82 -34.16 -19.01
CA MET A 1 0.81 -34.16 -17.54
C MET A 1 1.40 -32.82 -17.13
N ASN A 2 0.56 -31.95 -16.55
CA ASN A 2 0.89 -30.55 -16.37
C ASN A 2 1.63 -30.40 -15.04
N ILE A 3 2.82 -29.82 -15.05
CA ILE A 3 3.68 -29.65 -13.85
C ILE A 3 2.92 -29.00 -12.67
N TYR A 4 1.92 -28.17 -12.98
CA TYR A 4 1.08 -27.50 -12.00
C TYR A 4 0.28 -28.46 -11.10
N ASP A 5 -0.20 -29.59 -11.62
CA ASP A 5 -0.99 -30.55 -10.85
C ASP A 5 -0.11 -31.37 -9.88
N GLU A 6 1.16 -31.61 -10.25
CA GLU A 6 2.13 -32.32 -9.41
C GLU A 6 2.59 -31.46 -8.21
N ILE A 7 2.69 -30.15 -8.38
CA ILE A 7 3.05 -29.19 -7.32
C ILE A 7 1.93 -29.08 -6.26
N TYR A 8 0.66 -29.15 -6.67
CA TYR A 8 -0.47 -29.17 -5.74
C TYR A 8 -0.51 -30.46 -4.91
N ALA A 9 -0.17 -31.61 -5.52
CA ALA A 9 -0.14 -32.90 -4.84
C ALA A 9 1.07 -33.09 -3.91
N SER A 10 2.20 -32.41 -4.17
CA SER A 10 3.42 -32.53 -3.38
C SER A 10 3.42 -31.73 -2.08
N GLY A 11 2.41 -30.87 -1.85
CA GLY A 11 2.33 -30.02 -0.65
C GLY A 11 3.44 -28.97 -0.54
N THR A 12 4.26 -28.82 -1.58
CA THR A 12 5.31 -27.81 -1.66
C THR A 12 4.72 -26.50 -2.17
N ILE A 13 3.94 -25.84 -1.31
CA ILE A 13 3.40 -24.50 -1.54
C ILE A 13 4.61 -23.55 -1.69
N THR A 14 4.73 -22.92 -2.85
CA THR A 14 5.71 -21.85 -3.06
C THR A 14 5.21 -20.57 -2.38
N PRO A 15 6.08 -19.70 -1.82
CA PRO A 15 5.67 -18.45 -1.15
C PRO A 15 4.87 -17.47 -2.01
N SER A 16 4.72 -17.77 -3.31
CA SER A 16 3.98 -17.02 -4.31
C SER A 16 2.49 -17.35 -4.40
N ASP A 17 1.99 -18.34 -3.65
CA ASP A 17 0.57 -18.71 -3.69
C ASP A 17 -0.32 -17.57 -3.13
N PRO A 18 -1.20 -16.96 -3.95
CA PRO A 18 -2.00 -15.81 -3.54
C PRO A 18 -2.97 -16.10 -2.39
N ALA A 19 -3.31 -17.37 -2.15
CA ALA A 19 -4.24 -17.78 -1.08
C ALA A 19 -3.57 -17.92 0.30
N THR A 20 -2.24 -18.11 0.37
CA THR A 20 -1.50 -18.35 1.63
C THR A 20 -0.43 -17.30 1.92
N ARG A 21 -0.46 -16.16 1.22
CA ARG A 21 0.49 -15.06 1.41
C ARG A 21 0.47 -14.56 2.85
N SER A 22 1.45 -14.97 3.65
CA SER A 22 1.94 -14.11 4.75
C SER A 22 2.85 -13.06 4.11
N PRO A 23 2.57 -11.74 4.25
CA PRO A 23 3.45 -10.72 3.70
C PRO A 23 4.87 -10.93 4.23
N LEU A 24 5.87 -11.02 3.33
CA LEU A 24 7.30 -11.12 3.68
C LEU A 24 7.78 -9.97 4.58
N HIS A 25 6.98 -8.90 4.69
CA HIS A 25 7.14 -7.84 5.66
C HIS A 25 5.81 -7.58 6.39
N GLY A 26 5.73 -8.08 7.64
CA GLY A 26 4.85 -7.57 8.70
C GLY A 26 3.36 -7.56 8.40
N GLY A 27 2.65 -8.57 8.91
CA GLY A 27 1.19 -8.65 8.86
C GLY A 27 0.48 -7.34 9.22
N THR A 28 -0.60 -7.03 8.50
CA THR A 28 -1.56 -5.92 8.75
C THR A 28 -0.98 -4.53 9.05
N ARG A 29 0.30 -4.27 8.74
CA ARG A 29 1.03 -3.04 9.09
C ARG A 29 1.58 -2.29 7.87
N SER A 30 1.30 -2.72 6.65
CA SER A 30 1.43 -1.85 5.49
C SER A 30 0.11 -1.10 5.34
N ALA A 31 0.15 0.16 4.90
CA ALA A 31 -1.05 0.90 4.49
C ALA A 31 -1.81 0.25 3.31
N ASP A 32 -1.49 -1.01 2.96
CA ASP A 32 -2.01 -1.87 1.89
C ASP A 32 -2.56 -1.08 0.70
N ILE A 33 -1.70 -0.23 0.16
CA ILE A 33 -2.06 0.68 -0.92
C ILE A 33 -2.25 -0.17 -2.16
N ARG A 34 -3.49 -0.21 -2.64
CA ARG A 34 -3.93 -1.04 -3.76
C ARG A 34 -4.44 -0.17 -4.90
N TYR A 35 -4.33 -0.71 -6.10
CA TYR A 35 -4.88 -0.08 -7.30
C TYR A 35 -6.40 -0.30 -7.34
N GLU A 36 -7.15 0.79 -7.44
CA GLU A 36 -8.60 0.80 -7.53
C GLU A 36 -9.00 1.89 -8.56
N PRO A 37 -9.13 1.52 -9.85
CA PRO A 37 -9.31 2.49 -10.93
C PRO A 37 -10.61 3.27 -10.74
N GLY A 38 -10.52 4.61 -10.86
CA GLY A 38 -11.69 5.49 -10.69
C GLY A 38 -12.23 5.58 -9.27
N THR A 39 -11.45 5.16 -8.26
CA THR A 39 -11.87 5.24 -6.86
C THR A 39 -12.17 6.68 -6.43
N SER A 40 -13.27 6.87 -5.70
CA SER A 40 -13.62 8.16 -5.11
C SER A 40 -12.70 8.53 -3.94
N ARG A 41 -11.96 7.54 -3.40
CA ARG A 41 -11.09 7.62 -2.23
C ARG A 41 -9.60 7.62 -2.61
N SER A 42 -9.24 8.29 -3.69
CA SER A 42 -7.87 8.28 -4.18
C SER A 42 -6.89 8.87 -3.16
N CYS A 43 -5.65 8.39 -3.17
CA CYS A 43 -4.58 8.90 -2.31
C CYS A 43 -4.39 10.42 -2.45
N TYR A 44 -4.65 10.99 -3.63
CA TYR A 44 -4.70 12.44 -3.87
C TYR A 44 -5.64 13.21 -2.93
N LYS A 45 -6.76 12.60 -2.53
CA LYS A 45 -7.76 13.20 -1.63
C LYS A 45 -7.59 12.79 -0.17
N CYS A 46 -6.62 11.93 0.11
CA CYS A 46 -6.36 11.42 1.44
C CYS A 46 -5.48 12.43 2.17
N ARG A 47 -5.83 12.75 3.42
CA ARG A 47 -4.98 13.60 4.26
C ARG A 47 -3.57 13.02 4.37
N TRP A 48 -3.44 11.69 4.45
CA TRP A 48 -2.14 11.03 4.57
C TRP A 48 -1.34 10.98 3.27
N GLY A 49 -1.88 11.49 2.16
CA GLY A 49 -1.20 11.57 0.87
C GLY A 49 -0.45 12.88 0.72
N THR A 50 0.79 12.79 0.26
CA THR A 50 1.56 13.96 -0.20
C THR A 50 2.07 13.68 -1.61
N ALA A 51 1.95 14.65 -2.51
CA ALA A 51 2.49 14.52 -3.86
C ALA A 51 4.02 14.35 -3.83
N HIS A 52 4.57 13.55 -4.74
CA HIS A 52 6.01 13.44 -4.88
C HIS A 52 6.58 14.77 -5.41
N THR A 53 7.69 15.23 -4.84
CA THR A 53 8.26 16.57 -5.10
C THR A 53 8.63 16.80 -6.56
N THR A 54 9.11 15.75 -7.24
CA THR A 54 9.53 15.81 -8.65
C THR A 54 8.43 15.46 -9.65
N ASP A 55 7.48 14.60 -9.28
CA ASP A 55 6.51 14.00 -10.22
C ASP A 55 5.14 13.92 -9.54
N PRO A 56 4.22 14.86 -9.81
CA PRO A 56 2.94 14.93 -9.12
C PRO A 56 1.98 13.78 -9.51
N SER A 57 2.32 12.95 -10.50
CA SER A 57 1.57 11.72 -10.78
C SER A 57 1.77 10.63 -9.73
N LYS A 58 2.86 10.76 -8.95
CA LYS A 58 3.22 9.87 -7.85
C LYS A 58 3.03 10.57 -6.51
N GLY A 59 3.01 9.77 -5.45
CA GLY A 59 2.88 10.30 -4.09
C GLY A 59 3.63 9.49 -3.05
N HIS A 60 3.53 9.98 -1.82
CA HIS A 60 3.95 9.30 -0.61
C HIS A 60 2.77 9.22 0.36
N CYS A 61 2.58 8.05 0.96
CA CYS A 61 1.67 7.87 2.08
C CYS A 61 2.46 7.98 3.39
N GLN A 62 1.96 8.79 4.32
CA GLN A 62 2.57 9.04 5.64
C GLN A 62 1.74 8.51 6.81
N TYR A 63 0.72 7.68 6.55
CA TYR A 63 -0.14 7.10 7.59
C TYR A 63 0.64 6.26 8.61
N MET A 64 1.63 5.49 8.13
CA MET A 64 2.38 4.56 8.98
C MET A 64 3.41 5.27 9.85
N ARG A 65 3.33 5.02 11.16
CA ARG A 65 4.30 5.50 12.15
C ARG A 65 5.01 4.32 12.83
N THR A 66 6.29 4.48 13.12
CA THR A 66 7.02 3.54 13.98
C THR A 66 6.57 3.71 15.44
N PRO A 67 6.80 2.71 16.32
CA PRO A 67 6.51 2.86 17.75
C PRO A 67 7.21 4.07 18.41
N THR A 68 8.32 4.53 17.82
CA THR A 68 9.09 5.70 18.25
C THR A 68 8.60 7.03 17.65
N GLY A 69 7.52 7.02 16.87
CA GLY A 69 6.90 8.21 16.27
C GLY A 69 7.44 8.61 14.89
N GLY A 70 8.43 7.89 14.34
CA GLY A 70 8.99 8.15 13.02
C GLY A 70 8.00 7.84 11.90
N ILE A 71 7.94 8.70 10.88
CA ILE A 71 7.06 8.49 9.73
C ILE A 71 7.70 7.51 8.76
N TRP A 72 7.04 6.37 8.52
CA TRP A 72 7.50 5.37 7.59
C TRP A 72 6.76 5.48 6.25
N ARG A 73 7.30 6.32 5.36
CA ARG A 73 6.68 6.62 4.07
C ARG A 73 6.50 5.37 3.20
N ARG A 74 5.42 5.34 2.43
CA ARG A 74 5.20 4.38 1.33
C ARG A 74 5.09 5.13 0.01
N VAL A 75 5.77 4.62 -1.01
CA VAL A 75 5.65 5.17 -2.38
C VAL A 75 4.30 4.79 -2.96
N ILE A 76 3.66 5.75 -3.63
CA ILE A 76 2.40 5.60 -4.35
C ILE A 76 2.71 5.81 -5.83
N PRO A 77 2.76 4.73 -6.65
CA PRO A 77 3.06 4.84 -8.08
C PRO A 77 2.03 5.60 -8.90
N ASP A 78 0.74 5.47 -8.55
CA ASP A 78 -0.36 6.19 -9.19
C ASP A 78 -1.19 6.89 -8.11
N TYR A 79 -0.97 8.20 -7.98
CA TYR A 79 -1.55 8.99 -6.91
C TYR A 79 -3.06 9.18 -7.05
N PHE A 80 -3.60 9.01 -8.27
CA PHE A 80 -4.99 9.28 -8.60
C PHE A 80 -5.88 8.04 -8.59
N ASN A 81 -5.31 6.84 -8.78
CA ASN A 81 -6.08 5.58 -8.88
C ASN A 81 -5.69 4.54 -7.83
N MET A 82 -4.97 4.92 -6.77
CA MET A 82 -4.68 4.04 -5.65
C MET A 82 -5.38 4.50 -4.38
N THR A 83 -5.72 3.55 -3.51
CA THR A 83 -6.39 3.80 -2.23
C THR A 83 -6.04 2.70 -1.21
N CYS A 84 -6.54 2.83 0.01
CA CYS A 84 -6.46 1.81 1.04
C CYS A 84 -7.62 1.92 2.04
N GLU A 85 -7.62 1.04 3.05
CA GLU A 85 -8.64 1.01 4.10
C GLU A 85 -8.49 2.15 5.12
N HIS A 86 -7.32 2.77 5.19
CA HIS A 86 -7.02 3.89 6.08
C HIS A 86 -7.26 5.27 5.43
N PHE A 87 -8.07 5.32 4.37
CA PHE A 87 -8.41 6.57 3.71
C PHE A 87 -9.17 7.50 4.68
N GLU A 88 -8.63 8.70 4.86
CA GLU A 88 -9.29 9.79 5.57
C GLU A 88 -9.27 11.02 4.66
N ALA A 89 -10.45 11.54 4.33
CA ALA A 89 -10.56 12.72 3.49
C ALA A 89 -10.04 13.96 4.22
N GLY A 90 -9.32 14.82 3.49
CA GLY A 90 -8.87 16.11 3.99
C GLY A 90 -7.43 16.40 3.63
N GLU A 91 -6.88 17.43 4.26
CA GLU A 91 -5.48 17.85 4.14
C GLU A 91 -4.91 17.88 5.56
N VAL A 92 -3.68 17.38 5.75
CA VAL A 92 -3.04 17.50 7.07
C VAL A 92 -2.44 18.89 7.23
N ASP A 93 -2.56 19.45 8.42
CA ASP A 93 -1.87 20.67 8.79
C ASP A 93 -0.36 20.52 8.56
N PHE A 94 0.32 21.61 8.19
CA PHE A 94 1.76 21.60 7.92
C PHE A 94 2.59 21.12 9.13
N ARG A 95 2.08 21.24 10.37
CA ARG A 95 2.72 20.73 11.59
C ARG A 95 2.77 19.20 11.66
N GLU A 96 1.86 18.52 10.97
CA GLU A 96 1.77 17.07 10.94
C GLU A 96 2.49 16.46 9.72
N HIS A 97 2.99 17.31 8.82
CA HIS A 97 3.82 16.95 7.66
C HIS A 97 5.33 16.97 7.98
N VAL A 98 6.13 16.32 7.12
CA VAL A 98 7.61 16.29 7.18
C VAL A 98 8.22 16.85 5.92
#